data_AF-A0A9X2ER78-F1
#
_entry.id   AF-A0A9X2ER78-F1
#
_cell.length_a   1.000
_cell.length_b   1.000
_cell.length_c   1.000
_cell.angle_alpha   90.00
_cell.angle_beta   90.00
_cell.angle_gamma   90.00
#
_symmetry.space_group_name_H-M   'P 1'
#
loop_
_entity.id
_entity.type
_entity.pdbx_description
1 polymer ?
#
loop_
_entity_poly.entity_id
_entity_poly.type
_entity_poly.pdbx_seq_one_letter_code
_entity_poly.pdbx_strand_id
1 'polypeptide(L)'
;MSNTPNNAIPYAQEGTLDPATSLNQALDTIDALLQIEVQGIQNDPPAAPADGGRYIVATGTGDWAGQDNQLARYVADPGYWQFFPAKVVLNQVDGLLYINGSSGWQVANRPETLPVITGDTSTDLAGVVGQMLGALDGVFWDSQTT
;
A
#
# COMPACT_ATOMS: atom_id res chain seq x y z
N MET A 1 15.51 -19.12 16.24
CA MET A 1 14.55 -18.02 16.33
C MET A 1 13.99 -17.85 14.94
N SER A 2 12.67 -17.97 14.78
CA SER A 2 11.99 -17.63 13.52
C SER A 2 11.93 -16.11 13.39
N ASN A 3 11.87 -15.63 12.15
CA ASN A 3 11.71 -14.21 11.82
C ASN A 3 10.43 -14.01 11.03
N THR A 4 9.92 -12.79 10.98
CA THR A 4 8.82 -12.42 10.09
C THR A 4 9.21 -12.61 8.61
N PRO A 5 8.28 -12.99 7.73
CA PRO A 5 8.61 -13.38 6.36
C PRO A 5 9.03 -12.22 5.45
N ASN A 6 8.53 -11.00 5.66
CA ASN A 6 8.81 -9.89 4.75
C ASN A 6 10.05 -9.08 5.14
N ASN A 7 10.20 -8.71 6.41
CA ASN A 7 11.25 -7.80 6.88
C ASN A 7 12.29 -8.47 7.79
N ALA A 8 12.21 -9.80 7.95
CA ALA A 8 13.13 -10.59 8.77
C ALA A 8 13.25 -10.07 10.23
N ILE A 9 12.14 -9.58 10.79
CA ILE A 9 12.08 -9.11 12.17
C ILE A 9 12.11 -10.33 13.10
N PRO A 10 13.04 -10.41 14.08
CA PRO A 10 13.08 -11.55 14.99
C PRO A 10 11.86 -11.60 15.92
N TYR A 11 11.23 -12.77 16.06
CA TYR A 11 10.17 -12.96 17.04
C TYR A 11 10.72 -13.05 18.46
N ALA A 12 9.90 -12.63 19.42
CA ALA A 12 10.15 -12.89 20.83
C ALA A 12 9.95 -14.39 21.12
N GLN A 13 10.84 -14.97 21.93
CA GLN A 13 10.72 -16.38 22.31
C GLN A 13 9.50 -16.59 23.20
N GLU A 14 8.62 -17.52 22.81
CA GLU A 14 7.44 -17.87 23.59
C GLU A 14 7.82 -18.35 24.99
N GLY A 15 7.05 -17.95 26.01
CA GLY A 15 7.29 -18.31 27.41
C GLY A 15 8.42 -17.53 28.12
N THR A 16 9.05 -16.56 27.45
CA THR A 16 10.03 -15.66 28.11
C THR A 16 9.39 -14.46 28.79
N LEU A 17 8.20 -14.05 28.34
CA LEU A 17 7.40 -12.94 28.86
C LEU A 17 5.91 -13.27 28.67
N ASP A 18 5.05 -12.91 29.63
CA ASP A 18 3.59 -13.11 29.54
C ASP A 18 2.93 -12.56 28.24
N PRO A 19 3.33 -11.39 27.68
CA PRO A 19 2.73 -10.89 26.44
C PRO A 19 3.42 -11.36 25.14
N ALA A 20 4.30 -12.37 25.16
CA ALA A 20 5.09 -12.75 23.99
C ALA A 20 4.23 -13.08 22.75
N THR A 21 3.10 -13.77 22.93
CA THR A 21 2.17 -14.10 21.83
C THR A 21 1.55 -12.84 21.22
N SER A 22 1.01 -11.93 22.04
CA SER A 22 0.40 -10.68 21.56
C SER A 22 1.43 -9.76 20.90
N LEU A 23 2.67 -9.76 21.41
CA LEU A 23 3.77 -9.02 20.81
C LEU A 23 4.11 -9.57 19.42
N ASN A 24 4.23 -10.89 19.27
CA ASN A 24 4.52 -11.51 17.97
C ASN A 24 3.40 -11.25 16.94
N GLN A 25 2.13 -11.25 17.37
CA GLN A 25 1.00 -10.86 16.50
C GLN A 25 1.09 -9.38 16.06
N ALA A 26 1.54 -8.48 16.95
CA ALA A 26 1.80 -7.10 16.59
C ALA A 26 2.98 -6.98 15.62
N LEU A 27 4.04 -7.80 15.79
CA LEU A 27 5.17 -7.86 14.87
C LEU A 27 4.74 -8.35 13.48
N ASP A 28 3.84 -9.33 13.39
CA ASP A 28 3.27 -9.77 12.09
C ASP A 28 2.50 -8.65 11.39
N THR A 29 1.75 -7.86 12.16
CA THR A 29 1.02 -6.70 11.63
C THR A 29 1.99 -5.64 11.12
N ILE A 30 3.05 -5.37 11.89
CA ILE A 30 4.11 -4.43 11.50
C ILE A 30 4.83 -4.94 10.25
N ASP A 31 5.12 -6.23 10.16
CA ASP A 31 5.79 -6.83 9.01
C ASP A 31 4.98 -6.67 7.72
N ALA A 32 3.66 -6.87 7.80
CA ALA A 32 2.77 -6.68 6.66
C ALA A 32 2.74 -5.22 6.16
N LEU A 33 2.80 -4.26 7.09
CA LEU A 33 2.63 -2.82 6.82
C LEU A 33 3.93 -2.04 6.67
N LEU A 34 5.08 -2.62 7.03
CA LEU A 34 6.39 -2.01 6.86
C LEU A 34 6.88 -2.23 5.44
N GLN A 35 7.32 -1.15 4.78
CA GLN A 35 7.89 -1.17 3.42
C GLN A 35 7.02 -2.00 2.47
N ILE A 36 5.77 -1.56 2.30
CA ILE A 36 4.75 -2.35 1.62
C ILE A 36 5.11 -2.47 0.14
N GLU A 37 5.43 -3.70 -0.26
CA GLU A 37 5.69 -4.10 -1.63
C GLU A 37 4.75 -5.25 -1.97
N VAL A 38 3.92 -5.05 -2.98
CA VAL A 38 2.87 -5.98 -3.42
C VAL A 38 3.26 -6.65 -4.72
N GLN A 39 2.91 -7.92 -4.87
CA GLN A 39 3.15 -8.73 -6.06
C GLN A 39 2.21 -8.36 -7.22
N GLY A 40 1.12 -7.65 -6.92
CA GLY A 40 0.16 -7.20 -7.93
C GLY A 40 -1.14 -6.67 -7.33
N ILE A 41 -1.96 -6.11 -8.22
CA ILE A 41 -3.33 -5.69 -7.96
C ILE A 41 -4.24 -6.67 -8.74
N GLN A 42 -5.10 -7.42 -8.04
CA GLN A 42 -5.93 -8.45 -8.67
C GLN A 42 -7.24 -8.70 -7.92
N ASN A 43 -8.18 -9.40 -8.57
CA ASN A 43 -9.51 -9.67 -8.03
C ASN A 43 -9.57 -10.98 -7.23
N ASP A 44 -8.92 -12.03 -7.76
CA ASP A 44 -8.94 -13.36 -7.18
C ASP A 44 -7.62 -13.66 -6.44
N PRO A 45 -7.64 -14.44 -5.34
CA PRO A 45 -6.42 -14.91 -4.69
C PRO A 45 -5.57 -15.77 -5.65
N PRO A 46 -4.22 -15.68 -5.58
CA PRO A 46 -3.36 -16.59 -6.32
C PRO A 46 -3.61 -18.04 -5.89
N ALA A 47 -3.44 -19.00 -6.80
CA ALA A 47 -3.60 -20.42 -6.49
C ALA A 47 -2.51 -20.98 -5.55
N ALA A 48 -1.32 -20.36 -5.53
CA ALA A 48 -0.19 -20.77 -4.72
C ALA A 48 0.58 -19.54 -4.19
N PRO A 49 0.01 -18.79 -3.22
CA PRO A 49 0.69 -17.66 -2.60
C PRO A 49 1.84 -18.15 -1.72
N ALA A 50 2.96 -17.43 -1.74
CA ALA A 50 4.06 -17.64 -0.80
C ALA A 50 3.74 -17.04 0.57
N ASP A 51 4.37 -17.53 1.64
CA ASP A 51 4.24 -16.93 2.96
C ASP A 51 4.69 -15.46 2.94
N GLY A 52 3.88 -14.58 3.53
CA GLY A 52 4.10 -13.13 3.44
C GLY A 52 3.84 -12.54 2.06
N GLY A 53 3.28 -13.29 1.10
CA GLY A 53 2.85 -12.76 -0.19
C GLY A 53 1.81 -11.66 -0.01
N ARG A 54 2.07 -10.48 -0.59
CA ARG A 54 1.24 -9.29 -0.45
C ARG A 54 0.59 -8.90 -1.76
N TYR A 55 -0.69 -8.59 -1.74
CA TYR A 55 -1.48 -8.21 -2.91
C TYR A 55 -2.43 -7.08 -2.56
N ILE A 56 -2.77 -6.24 -3.53
CA ILE A 56 -3.92 -5.36 -3.42
C ILE A 56 -5.14 -6.07 -3.99
N VAL A 57 -6.21 -6.12 -3.19
CA VAL A 57 -7.51 -6.60 -3.63
C VAL A 57 -8.19 -5.49 -4.41
N ALA A 58 -8.41 -5.69 -5.71
CA ALA A 58 -9.18 -4.75 -6.53
C ALA A 58 -10.68 -4.92 -6.26
N THR A 59 -11.32 -5.87 -6.94
CA THR A 59 -12.67 -6.33 -6.62
C THR A 59 -12.57 -7.77 -6.16
N GLY A 60 -12.61 -7.98 -4.86
CA GLY A 60 -12.34 -9.24 -4.21
C GLY A 60 -13.38 -10.31 -4.51
N THR A 61 -12.90 -11.52 -4.79
CA THR A 61 -13.69 -12.73 -5.01
C THR A 61 -13.17 -13.86 -4.12
N GLY A 62 -13.95 -14.94 -3.96
CA GLY A 62 -13.55 -16.09 -3.15
C GLY A 62 -13.19 -15.68 -1.72
N ASP A 63 -11.98 -16.03 -1.27
CA ASP A 63 -11.46 -15.68 0.06
C ASP A 63 -11.23 -14.17 0.25
N TRP A 64 -11.19 -13.40 -0.84
CA TRP A 64 -11.03 -11.95 -0.81
C TRP A 64 -12.37 -11.19 -0.90
N ALA A 65 -13.50 -11.90 -0.97
CA ALA A 65 -14.81 -11.28 -1.10
C ALA A 65 -15.09 -10.29 0.04
N GLY A 66 -15.46 -9.05 -0.32
CA GLY A 66 -15.74 -7.97 0.63
C GLY A 66 -14.50 -7.27 1.19
N GLN A 67 -13.30 -7.61 0.71
CA GLN A 67 -12.02 -6.99 1.14
C GLN A 67 -11.47 -6.04 0.08
N ASP A 68 -12.36 -5.42 -0.70
CA ASP A 68 -12.01 -4.50 -1.78
C ASP A 68 -11.11 -3.36 -1.29
N ASN A 69 -10.15 -2.97 -2.14
CA ASN A 69 -9.15 -1.92 -1.89
C ASN A 69 -8.25 -2.15 -0.66
N GLN A 70 -8.22 -3.34 -0.08
CA GLN A 70 -7.33 -3.66 1.04
C GLN A 70 -6.05 -4.36 0.59
N LEU A 71 -5.04 -4.29 1.46
CA LEU A 71 -3.83 -5.09 1.35
C LEU A 71 -4.12 -6.48 1.91
N ALA A 72 -4.01 -7.50 1.08
CA ALA A 72 -4.06 -8.90 1.49
C ALA A 72 -2.64 -9.43 1.70
N ARG A 73 -2.36 -10.01 2.86
CA ARG A 73 -1.12 -10.73 3.19
C ARG A 73 -1.45 -12.20 3.43
N TYR A 74 -0.76 -13.10 2.75
CA TYR A 74 -0.92 -14.53 2.97
C TYR A 74 -0.09 -15.01 4.16
N VAL A 75 -0.68 -15.88 4.97
CA VAL A 75 -0.01 -16.60 6.06
C VAL A 75 -0.08 -18.08 5.74
N ALA A 76 1.06 -18.70 5.44
CA ALA A 76 1.12 -20.08 4.95
C ALA A 76 0.70 -21.12 6.01
N ASP A 77 0.96 -20.84 7.29
CA ASP A 77 0.62 -21.72 8.42
C ASP A 77 -0.19 -20.95 9.46
N PRO A 78 -1.51 -21.22 9.65
CA PRO A 78 -2.30 -22.34 9.12
C PRO A 78 -2.88 -22.21 7.69
N GLY A 79 -2.55 -21.19 6.90
CA GLY A 79 -3.06 -21.04 5.52
C GLY A 79 -4.30 -20.15 5.44
N TYR A 80 -4.11 -18.84 5.67
CA TYR A 80 -5.21 -17.87 5.66
C TYR A 80 -4.74 -16.49 5.18
N TRP A 81 -5.71 -15.62 4.87
CA TRP A 81 -5.46 -14.25 4.45
C TRP A 81 -5.69 -13.27 5.60
N GLN A 82 -4.76 -12.32 5.75
CA GLN A 82 -4.91 -11.15 6.60
C GLN A 82 -5.15 -9.92 5.72
N PHE A 83 -6.07 -9.06 6.14
CA PHE A 83 -6.43 -7.85 5.39
C PHE A 83 -6.14 -6.61 6.22
N PHE A 84 -5.51 -5.63 5.59
CA PHE A 84 -5.13 -4.38 6.23
C PHE A 84 -5.48 -3.16 5.37
N PRO A 85 -5.87 -2.04 5.98
CA PRO A 85 -5.97 -0.78 5.27
C PRO A 85 -4.57 -0.25 4.96
N ALA A 86 -4.20 -0.20 3.68
CA ALA A 86 -2.96 0.42 3.23
C ALA A 86 -3.26 1.72 2.48
N LYS A 87 -2.39 2.71 2.67
CA LYS A 87 -2.47 4.02 1.99
C LYS A 87 -1.46 4.16 0.86
N VAL A 88 -0.32 3.50 0.96
CA VAL A 88 0.77 3.61 0.00
C VAL A 88 1.41 2.23 -0.18
N VAL A 89 1.62 1.79 -1.43
CA VAL A 89 2.29 0.52 -1.76
C VAL A 89 3.18 0.65 -2.98
N LEU A 90 4.26 -0.14 -3.05
CA LEU A 90 5.03 -0.34 -4.27
C LEU A 90 4.50 -1.58 -5.00
N ASN A 91 4.12 -1.46 -6.26
CA ASN A 91 3.69 -2.59 -7.07
C ASN A 91 4.89 -3.19 -7.83
N GLN A 92 5.18 -4.48 -7.63
CA GLN A 92 6.29 -5.17 -8.29
C GLN A 92 6.09 -5.34 -9.79
N VAL A 93 4.83 -5.37 -10.24
CA VAL A 93 4.51 -5.63 -11.66
C VAL A 93 4.99 -4.49 -12.56
N ASP A 94 4.82 -3.25 -12.12
CA ASP A 94 5.18 -2.04 -12.88
C ASP A 94 6.30 -1.23 -12.23
N GLY A 95 6.68 -1.53 -10.98
CA GLY A 95 7.69 -0.80 -10.22
C GLY A 95 7.25 0.58 -9.75
N LEU A 96 5.95 0.87 -9.77
CA LEU A 96 5.40 2.19 -9.41
C LEU A 96 4.82 2.19 -8.00
N LEU A 97 4.88 3.37 -7.39
CA LEU A 97 4.21 3.62 -6.11
C LEU A 97 2.74 3.89 -6.40
N TYR A 98 1.85 3.32 -5.60
CA TYR A 98 0.41 3.52 -5.64
C TYR A 98 -0.06 4.14 -4.32
N ILE A 99 -1.01 5.06 -4.40
CA ILE A 99 -1.66 5.71 -3.26
C ILE A 99 -3.15 5.40 -3.29
N ASN A 100 -3.73 5.08 -2.14
CA ASN A 100 -5.16 4.81 -1.99
C ASN A 100 -5.90 6.08 -1.54
N GLY A 101 -6.59 6.72 -2.49
CA GLY A 101 -7.45 7.90 -2.27
C GLY A 101 -8.94 7.53 -2.12
N SER A 102 -9.85 8.52 -2.11
CA SER A 102 -11.30 8.27 -2.11
C SER A 102 -11.80 7.49 -3.33
N SER A 103 -11.10 7.62 -4.46
CA SER A 103 -11.45 6.95 -5.72
C SER A 103 -10.76 5.59 -5.90
N GLY A 104 -10.08 5.08 -4.85
CA GLY A 104 -9.32 3.84 -4.88
C GLY A 104 -7.82 4.04 -5.16
N TRP A 105 -7.17 2.96 -5.60
CA TRP A 105 -5.74 2.93 -5.86
C TRP A 105 -5.38 3.64 -7.17
N GLN A 106 -4.46 4.60 -7.07
CA GLN A 106 -3.93 5.36 -8.19
C GLN A 106 -2.40 5.39 -8.14
N VAL A 107 -1.75 5.47 -9.30
CA VAL A 107 -0.29 5.64 -9.38
C VAL A 107 0.08 6.97 -8.74
N ALA A 108 1.09 6.97 -7.87
CA ALA A 108 1.69 8.16 -7.28
C ALA A 108 2.49 8.92 -8.34
N ASN A 109 1.77 9.70 -9.13
CA ASN A 109 2.32 10.58 -10.14
C ASN A 109 2.71 11.92 -9.52
N ARG A 110 4.01 12.22 -9.52
CA ARG A 110 4.45 13.62 -9.50
C ARG A 110 4.16 14.17 -10.89
N PRO A 111 3.62 15.39 -11.07
CA PRO A 111 3.48 15.98 -12.40
C PRO A 111 4.85 15.94 -13.11
N GLU A 112 4.91 15.20 -14.21
CA GLU A 112 6.16 14.90 -14.93
C GLU A 112 6.74 16.14 -15.62
N THR A 113 5.91 17.16 -15.82
CA THR A 113 6.33 18.51 -16.17
C THR A 113 6.20 19.38 -14.93
N LEU A 114 7.33 19.66 -14.26
CA LEU A 114 7.42 20.96 -13.59
C LEU A 114 7.19 21.99 -14.71
N PRO A 115 6.19 22.87 -14.59
CA PRO A 115 5.94 23.81 -15.67
C PRO A 115 7.20 24.64 -15.88
N VAL A 116 7.87 24.45 -17.01
CA VAL A 116 8.99 25.30 -17.41
C VAL A 116 8.35 26.62 -17.77
N ILE A 117 8.67 27.68 -17.02
CA ILE A 117 8.30 29.04 -17.40
C ILE A 117 9.09 29.37 -18.67
N THR A 118 8.47 29.22 -19.84
CA THR A 118 9.10 29.48 -21.14
C THR A 118 9.04 30.95 -21.58
N GLY A 119 8.51 31.85 -20.74
CA GLY A 119 8.38 33.29 -21.00
C GLY A 119 8.36 34.11 -19.70
N ASP A 120 8.57 35.43 -19.77
CA ASP A 120 8.63 36.33 -18.60
C ASP A 120 7.28 37.01 -18.29
N THR A 121 6.18 36.51 -18.84
CA THR A 121 4.87 37.14 -18.70
C THR A 121 4.05 36.57 -17.54
N SER A 122 3.16 37.38 -16.97
CA SER A 122 2.25 36.93 -15.90
C SER A 122 1.26 35.85 -16.34
N THR A 123 1.04 35.70 -17.65
CA THR A 123 0.18 34.68 -18.25
C THR A 123 0.83 33.30 -18.22
N ASP A 124 2.15 33.23 -18.37
CA ASP A 124 2.92 32.00 -18.24
C ASP A 124 2.87 31.46 -16.80
N LEU A 125 2.98 32.37 -15.81
CA LEU A 125 2.89 32.03 -14.39
C LEU A 125 1.49 31.50 -14.00
N ALA A 126 0.42 32.02 -14.59
CA ALA A 126 -0.94 31.55 -14.34
C ALA A 126 -1.18 30.12 -14.88
N GLY A 127 -0.61 29.78 -16.04
CA GLY A 127 -0.65 28.42 -16.59
C GLY A 127 0.12 27.42 -15.73
N VAL A 128 1.30 27.82 -15.24
CA VAL A 128 2.11 27.05 -14.28
C VAL A 128 1.36 26.84 -12.97
N VAL A 129 0.78 27.89 -12.38
CA VAL A 129 0.04 27.80 -11.12
C VAL A 129 -1.21 26.93 -11.26
N GLY A 130 -1.94 27.01 -12.38
CA GLY A 130 -3.09 26.13 -12.64
C GLY A 130 -2.72 24.65 -12.76
N GLN A 131 -1.60 24.33 -13.39
CA GLN A 131 -1.10 22.94 -13.49
C GLN A 131 -0.58 22.41 -12.16
N MET A 132 0.10 23.27 -11.37
CA MET A 132 0.58 22.92 -10.03
C MET A 132 -0.58 22.69 -9.06
N LEU A 133 -1.63 23.52 -9.12
CA LEU A 133 -2.85 23.36 -8.31
C LEU A 133 -3.60 22.08 -8.70
N GLY A 134 -3.80 21.81 -10.00
CA GLY A 134 -4.48 20.60 -10.46
C GLY A 134 -3.77 19.30 -10.07
N ALA A 135 -2.44 19.30 -9.99
CA ALA A 135 -1.66 18.16 -9.53
C ALA A 135 -1.68 17.97 -8.00
N LEU A 136 -1.89 19.04 -7.24
CA LEU A 136 -1.99 19.00 -5.76
C LEU A 136 -3.42 18.66 -5.30
N ASP A 137 -4.45 19.08 -6.02
CA ASP A 137 -5.85 18.82 -5.70
C ASP A 137 -6.23 17.34 -5.79
N GLY A 138 -5.55 16.54 -6.62
CA GLY A 138 -5.78 15.09 -6.73
C GLY A 138 -5.08 14.23 -5.67
N VAL A 139 -4.11 14.79 -4.94
CA VAL A 139 -3.21 14.01 -4.05
C VAL A 139 -3.26 14.48 -2.59
N PHE A 140 -3.48 15.76 -2.32
CA PHE A 140 -3.31 16.34 -0.97
C PHE A 140 -4.60 16.82 -0.29
N TRP A 141 -5.66 17.15 -1.02
CA TRP A 141 -6.82 17.87 -0.45
C TRP A 141 -8.07 17.04 -0.16
N ASP A 142 -8.07 15.74 -0.44
CA ASP A 142 -9.21 14.85 -0.17
C ASP A 142 -9.36 14.46 1.33
N SER A 143 -8.54 15.02 2.23
CA SER A 143 -8.58 14.72 3.67
C SER A 143 -9.15 15.84 4.55
N GLN A 144 -9.93 16.79 4.01
CA GLN A 144 -10.47 17.91 4.79
C GLN A 144 -11.99 18.15 4.64
N THR A 145 -12.76 17.19 4.11
CA THR A 145 -14.24 17.28 4.15
C THR A 145 -14.87 16.11 4.90
N THR A 146 -14.81 16.20 6.23
CA THR A 146 -15.90 15.83 7.15
C THR A 146 -16.01 16.91 8.19
#